data_AF-A0A7V0VXR8-F1
#
_entry.id   AF-A0A7V0VXR8-F1
#
_cell.length_a   1.000
_cell.length_b   1.000
_cell.length_c   1.000
_cell.angle_alpha   90.00
_cell.angle_beta   90.00
_cell.angle_gamma   90.00
#
_symmetry.space_group_name_H-M   'P 1'
#
loop_
_entity.id
_entity.type
_entity.pdbx_description
1 polymer ?
#
loop_
_entity_poly.entity_id
_entity_poly.type
_entity_poly.pdbx_seq_one_letter_code
_entity_poly.pdbx_strand_id
1 'polypeptide(L)'
;MGTSDKIINRWLVVVGAILIQLCLGAIYAWSVFTPYLTGKLPDPENSFNFTKTQTQVIFSVGLAAFALVMVFAGKWQAKSGPRKVAMAGGIMSGLGYVLGGLLGQSFIAQVIFIGLIGGAGIGLGYVCPISVGMKWFPDKKGLITGLAVAGFGFGA
;
A
#
# COMPACT_ATOMS: atom_id res chain seq x y z
N MET A 1 21.37 26.11 27.49
CA MET A 1 21.63 24.64 27.48
C MET A 1 21.05 24.11 26.18
N GLY A 2 21.84 24.09 25.11
CA GLY A 2 21.38 23.69 23.79
C GLY A 2 21.15 22.18 23.76
N THR A 3 19.91 21.76 23.53
CA THR A 3 19.61 20.38 23.19
C THR A 3 20.34 20.06 21.89
N SER A 4 21.44 19.31 22.00
CA SER A 4 22.09 18.69 20.85
C SER A 4 21.06 17.73 20.24
N ASP A 5 20.32 18.22 19.25
CA ASP A 5 19.48 17.37 18.43
C ASP A 5 20.40 16.30 17.83
N LYS A 6 20.25 15.07 18.29
CA LYS A 6 20.93 13.92 17.68
C LYS A 6 20.62 13.98 16.19
N ILE A 7 21.64 14.21 15.38
CA ILE A 7 21.52 14.11 13.92
C ILE A 7 21.21 12.65 13.63
N ILE A 8 19.91 12.33 13.57
CA ILE A 8 19.44 11.02 13.12
C ILE A 8 20.04 10.86 11.72
N ASN A 9 20.82 9.80 11.53
CA ASN A 9 21.41 9.50 10.24
C ASN A 9 20.29 9.52 9.19
N ARG A 10 20.34 10.48 8.26
CA ARG A 10 19.31 10.72 7.24
C ARG A 10 18.97 9.47 6.42
N TRP A 11 19.89 8.49 6.36
CA TRP A 11 19.66 7.20 5.72
C TRP A 11 18.63 6.31 6.43
N LEU A 12 18.40 6.48 7.73
CA LEU A 12 17.33 5.77 8.45
C LEU A 12 15.94 6.14 7.90
N VAL A 13 15.77 7.37 7.41
CA VAL A 13 14.54 7.81 6.73
C VAL A 13 14.35 7.04 5.43
N VAL A 14 15.43 6.73 4.71
CA VAL A 14 15.39 5.94 3.47
C VAL A 14 15.02 4.49 3.77
N VAL A 15 15.59 3.89 4.81
CA VAL A 15 15.23 2.53 5.23
C VAL A 15 13.74 2.46 5.61
N GLY A 16 13.25 3.42 6.41
CA GLY A 16 11.81 3.50 6.74
C GLY A 16 10.93 3.69 5.50
N ALA A 17 11.37 4.52 4.55
CA ALA A 17 10.69 4.72 3.28
C ALA A 17 10.58 3.42 2.46
N ILE A 18 11.68 2.65 2.36
CA ILE A 18 11.71 1.36 1.67
C ILE A 18 10.80 0.36 2.36
N LEU A 19 10.82 0.28 3.70
CA LEU A 19 9.96 -0.65 4.45
C LEU A 19 8.47 -0.35 4.25
N ILE A 20 8.07 0.92 4.27
CA ILE A 20 6.69 1.31 3.95
C ILE A 20 6.35 0.86 2.53
N GLN A 21 7.21 1.15 1.56
CA GLN A 21 6.97 0.79 0.17
C GLN A 21 6.89 -0.73 -0.03
N LEU A 22 7.74 -1.51 0.63
CA LEU A 22 7.70 -2.97 0.64
C LEU A 22 6.35 -3.49 1.13
N CYS A 23 5.86 -2.99 2.28
CA CYS A 23 4.56 -3.38 2.82
C CYS A 23 3.41 -3.04 1.88
N LEU A 24 3.46 -1.86 1.25
CA LEU A 24 2.43 -1.44 0.29
C LEU A 24 2.48 -2.26 -1.02
N GLY A 25 3.68 -2.73 -1.39
CA GLY A 25 3.94 -3.58 -2.55
C GLY A 25 3.27 -4.95 -2.48
N ALA A 26 2.83 -5.38 -1.29
CA ALA A 26 2.13 -6.65 -1.07
C ALA A 26 0.88 -6.85 -1.94
N ILE A 27 0.32 -5.77 -2.51
CA ILE A 27 -0.75 -5.88 -3.51
C ILE A 27 -0.31 -6.68 -4.74
N TYR A 28 0.97 -6.67 -5.11
CA TYR A 28 1.48 -7.45 -6.24
C TYR A 28 1.52 -8.96 -5.96
N ALA A 29 1.61 -9.35 -4.67
CA ALA A 29 1.43 -10.73 -4.25
C ALA A 29 -0.04 -11.22 -4.35
N TRP A 30 -0.97 -10.43 -4.91
CA TRP A 30 -2.37 -10.80 -5.11
C TRP A 30 -2.58 -12.13 -5.82
N SER A 31 -1.66 -12.48 -6.74
CA SER A 31 -1.72 -13.73 -7.48
C SER A 31 -1.70 -14.97 -6.57
N VAL A 32 -1.13 -14.87 -5.36
CA VAL A 32 -1.13 -15.94 -4.34
C VAL A 32 -2.54 -16.24 -3.84
N PHE A 33 -3.43 -15.24 -3.76
CA PHE A 33 -4.82 -15.43 -3.32
C PHE A 33 -5.74 -15.98 -4.41
N THR A 34 -5.40 -15.78 -5.69
CA THR A 34 -6.27 -16.16 -6.83
C THR A 34 -6.64 -17.65 -6.83
N PRO A 35 -5.73 -18.61 -6.60
CA PRO A 35 -6.08 -20.03 -6.52
C PRO A 35 -7.05 -20.38 -5.38
N TYR A 36 -6.97 -19.71 -4.23
CA TYR A 36 -7.89 -19.89 -3.10
C TYR A 36 -9.28 -19.31 -3.42
N LEU A 37 -9.33 -18.10 -3.99
CA LEU A 37 -10.57 -17.43 -4.39
C LEU A 37 -11.33 -18.17 -5.51
N THR A 38 -10.58 -18.85 -6.40
CA THR A 38 -11.14 -19.60 -7.53
C THR A 38 -11.51 -21.05 -7.19
N GLY A 39 -11.29 -21.50 -5.95
CA GLY A 39 -11.57 -22.88 -5.52
C GLY A 39 -10.63 -23.93 -6.13
N LYS A 40 -9.46 -23.53 -6.63
CA LYS A 40 -8.48 -24.41 -7.25
C LYS A 40 -7.54 -25.09 -6.25
N LEU A 41 -7.37 -24.51 -5.06
CA LEU A 41 -6.79 -25.20 -3.93
C LEU A 41 -7.91 -25.72 -3.02
N PRO A 42 -7.73 -26.90 -2.41
CA PRO A 42 -8.70 -27.44 -1.47
C PRO A 42 -8.62 -26.66 -0.15
N ASP A 43 -9.49 -25.68 -0.01
CA ASP A 43 -9.97 -25.22 1.29
C ASP A 43 -11.42 -25.72 1.43
N PRO A 44 -11.66 -26.80 2.19
CA PRO A 44 -12.98 -27.45 2.30
C PRO A 44 -14.09 -26.54 2.81
N GLU A 45 -13.77 -25.39 3.43
CA GLU A 45 -14.77 -24.51 4.05
C GLU A 45 -14.95 -23.15 3.35
N ASN A 46 -14.04 -22.69 2.48
CA ASN A 46 -14.02 -21.28 2.03
C ASN A 46 -13.69 -21.04 0.54
N SER A 47 -13.99 -21.96 -0.37
CA SER A 47 -13.84 -21.68 -1.81
C SER A 47 -14.96 -20.75 -2.30
N PHE A 48 -14.64 -19.48 -2.58
CA PHE A 48 -15.60 -18.50 -3.11
C PHE A 48 -16.06 -18.76 -4.55
N ASN A 49 -15.41 -19.70 -5.25
CA ASN A 49 -15.70 -20.08 -6.64
C ASN A 49 -15.71 -18.89 -7.61
N PHE A 50 -14.86 -17.89 -7.36
CA PHE A 50 -14.75 -16.76 -8.26
C PHE A 50 -14.15 -17.18 -9.60
N THR A 51 -14.60 -16.52 -10.66
CA THR A 51 -13.93 -16.60 -11.96
C THR A 51 -12.59 -15.91 -11.92
N LYS A 52 -11.65 -16.32 -12.78
CA LYS A 52 -10.38 -15.60 -12.96
C LYS A 52 -10.60 -14.12 -13.29
N THR A 53 -11.65 -13.81 -14.05
CA THR A 53 -11.99 -12.42 -14.40
C THR A 53 -12.35 -11.63 -13.14
N GLN A 54 -13.18 -12.19 -12.24
CA GLN A 54 -13.54 -11.53 -10.99
C GLN A 54 -12.31 -11.25 -10.10
N THR A 55 -11.39 -12.20 -9.96
CA THR A 55 -10.16 -11.96 -9.18
C THR A 55 -9.30 -10.85 -9.79
N GLN A 56 -9.26 -10.74 -11.13
CA GLN A 56 -8.54 -9.65 -11.80
C GLN A 56 -9.26 -8.30 -11.67
N VAL A 57 -10.59 -8.29 -11.66
CA VAL A 57 -11.37 -7.05 -11.42
C VAL A 57 -11.08 -6.49 -10.04
N ILE A 58 -11.03 -7.32 -8.99
CA ILE A 58 -10.69 -6.85 -7.62
C ILE A 58 -9.31 -6.17 -7.61
N PHE A 59 -8.30 -6.81 -8.21
CA PHE A 59 -6.96 -6.24 -8.32
C PHE A 59 -6.92 -4.94 -9.11
N SER A 60 -7.64 -4.90 -10.24
CA SER A 60 -7.70 -3.72 -11.12
C SER A 60 -8.37 -2.53 -10.42
N VAL A 61 -9.46 -2.79 -9.67
CA VAL A 61 -10.10 -1.78 -8.82
C VAL A 61 -9.13 -1.30 -7.73
N GLY A 62 -8.35 -2.21 -7.16
CA GLY A 62 -7.23 -1.90 -6.25
C GLY A 62 -6.26 -0.86 -6.83
N LEU A 63 -5.73 -1.14 -8.02
CA LEU A 63 -4.79 -0.23 -8.70
C LEU A 63 -5.44 1.09 -9.12
N ALA A 64 -6.71 1.07 -9.52
CA ALA A 64 -7.46 2.27 -9.87
C ALA A 64 -7.69 3.16 -8.62
N ALA A 65 -8.14 2.57 -7.52
CA ALA A 65 -8.34 3.27 -6.25
C ALA A 65 -7.02 3.84 -5.72
N PHE A 66 -5.94 3.06 -5.79
CA PHE A 66 -4.58 3.49 -5.51
C PHE A 66 -4.19 4.75 -6.30
N ALA A 67 -4.33 4.71 -7.63
CA ALA A 67 -3.97 5.83 -8.50
C ALA A 67 -4.79 7.08 -8.21
N LEU A 68 -6.12 6.94 -8.03
CA LEU A 68 -7.01 8.05 -7.72
C LEU A 68 -6.67 8.69 -6.37
N VAL A 69 -6.50 7.87 -5.33
CA VAL A 69 -6.27 8.35 -3.96
C VAL A 69 -4.90 9.00 -3.82
N MET A 70 -3.89 8.54 -4.57
CA MET A 70 -2.55 9.15 -4.57
C MET A 70 -2.59 10.65 -4.90
N VAL A 71 -3.46 11.07 -5.84
CA VAL A 71 -3.63 12.48 -6.21
C VAL A 71 -4.10 13.32 -5.01
N PHE A 72 -5.05 12.80 -4.23
CA PHE A 72 -5.58 13.47 -3.05
C PHE A 72 -4.61 13.39 -1.85
N ALA A 73 -3.91 12.25 -1.73
CA ALA A 73 -2.95 12.00 -0.68
C ALA A 73 -1.85 13.07 -0.65
N GLY A 74 -1.31 13.45 -1.82
CA GLY A 74 -0.27 14.49 -1.91
C GLY A 74 -0.73 15.85 -1.36
N LYS A 75 -1.98 16.26 -1.66
CA LYS A 75 -2.57 17.50 -1.14
C LYS A 75 -2.78 17.42 0.37
N TRP A 76 -3.31 16.31 0.87
CA TRP A 76 -3.53 16.12 2.30
C TRP A 76 -2.22 16.08 3.09
N GLN A 77 -1.20 15.43 2.53
CA GLN A 77 0.13 15.33 3.09
C GLN A 77 0.79 16.71 3.24
N ALA A 78 0.60 17.59 2.26
CA ALA A 78 1.12 18.96 2.34
C ALA A 78 0.51 19.76 3.51
N LYS A 79 -0.77 19.52 3.85
CA LYS A 79 -1.48 20.22 4.93
C LYS A 79 -1.27 19.59 6.31
N SER A 80 -1.30 18.26 6.42
CA SER A 80 -1.32 17.54 7.69
C SER A 80 0.00 16.86 8.06
N GLY A 81 0.97 16.90 7.15
CA GLY A 81 2.26 16.25 7.29
C GLY A 81 2.26 14.77 6.88
N PRO A 82 3.44 14.22 6.54
CA PRO A 82 3.58 12.88 5.98
C PRO A 82 3.24 11.75 6.95
N ARG A 83 3.51 11.92 8.24
CA ARG A 83 3.30 10.86 9.24
C ARG A 83 1.83 10.46 9.37
N LYS A 84 0.92 11.45 9.45
CA LYS A 84 -0.51 11.19 9.61
C LYS A 84 -1.09 10.48 8.40
N VAL A 85 -0.70 10.91 7.20
CA VAL A 85 -1.18 10.32 5.93
C VAL A 85 -0.62 8.91 5.74
N ALA A 86 0.66 8.68 6.06
CA ALA A 86 1.26 7.35 6.02
C ALA A 86 0.60 6.37 7.00
N MET A 87 0.33 6.80 8.24
CA MET A 87 -0.37 5.99 9.24
C MET A 87 -1.80 5.67 8.80
N ALA A 88 -2.54 6.67 8.28
CA ALA A 88 -3.88 6.45 7.74
C ALA A 88 -3.86 5.44 6.59
N GLY A 89 -2.88 5.54 5.68
CA GLY A 89 -2.71 4.59 4.58
C GLY A 89 -2.44 3.17 5.05
N GLY A 90 -1.52 2.99 5.99
CA GLY A 90 -1.22 1.67 6.57
C GLY A 90 -2.40 1.06 7.31
N ILE A 91 -3.11 1.84 8.13
CA ILE A 91 -4.31 1.39 8.85
C ILE A 91 -5.41 1.02 7.84
N MET A 92 -5.69 1.87 6.86
CA MET A 92 -6.76 1.64 5.90
C MET A 92 -6.45 0.44 4.98
N SER A 93 -5.20 0.29 4.56
CA SER A 93 -4.76 -0.87 3.78
C SER A 93 -4.89 -2.16 4.60
N GLY A 94 -4.37 -2.17 5.83
CA GLY A 94 -4.49 -3.32 6.74
C GLY A 94 -5.93 -3.68 7.06
N LEU A 95 -6.79 -2.69 7.33
CA LEU A 95 -8.22 -2.89 7.53
C LEU A 95 -8.89 -3.46 6.28
N GLY A 96 -8.52 -3.01 5.09
CA GLY A 96 -9.04 -3.57 3.84
C GLY A 96 -8.79 -5.07 3.71
N TYR A 97 -7.56 -5.51 3.99
CA TYR A 97 -7.21 -6.94 3.95
C TYR A 97 -7.85 -7.74 5.10
N VAL A 98 -7.84 -7.22 6.33
CA VAL A 98 -8.45 -7.90 7.49
C VAL A 98 -9.95 -8.05 7.32
N LEU A 99 -10.65 -6.98 6.91
CA LEU A 99 -12.09 -7.03 6.64
C LEU A 99 -12.40 -7.89 5.41
N GLY A 100 -11.55 -7.89 4.38
CA GLY A 100 -11.66 -8.79 3.24
C GLY A 100 -11.54 -10.26 3.64
N GLY A 101 -10.66 -10.60 4.59
CA GLY A 101 -10.53 -11.95 5.11
C GLY A 101 -11.69 -12.38 6.01
N LEU A 102 -12.18 -11.49 6.89
CA LEU A 102 -13.21 -11.81 7.88
C LEU A 102 -14.64 -11.71 7.33
N LEU A 103 -14.91 -10.72 6.48
CA LEU A 103 -16.25 -10.34 6.03
C LEU A 103 -16.43 -10.44 4.50
N GLY A 104 -15.37 -10.73 3.76
CA GLY A 104 -15.37 -10.75 2.29
C GLY A 104 -16.00 -12.00 1.69
N GLN A 105 -17.24 -12.32 2.07
CA GLN A 105 -17.92 -13.55 1.64
C GLN A 105 -18.51 -13.49 0.21
N SER A 106 -18.44 -12.31 -0.43
CA SER A 106 -18.95 -12.11 -1.79
C SER A 106 -17.96 -11.34 -2.65
N PHE A 107 -18.12 -11.46 -3.97
CA PHE A 107 -17.32 -10.71 -4.93
C PHE A 107 -17.36 -9.20 -4.67
N ILE A 108 -18.55 -8.65 -4.42
CA ILE A 108 -18.74 -7.22 -4.15
C ILE A 108 -18.04 -6.82 -2.86
N ALA A 109 -18.13 -7.63 -1.81
CA ALA A 109 -17.43 -7.36 -0.55
C ALA A 109 -15.90 -7.32 -0.75
N GLN A 110 -15.34 -8.23 -1.55
CA GLN A 110 -13.91 -8.24 -1.88
C GLN A 110 -13.48 -7.03 -2.72
N VAL A 111 -14.33 -6.60 -3.67
CA VAL A 111 -14.11 -5.35 -4.43
C VAL A 111 -14.08 -4.14 -3.50
N ILE A 112 -14.96 -4.08 -2.49
CA ILE A 112 -15.02 -2.97 -1.54
C ILE A 112 -13.83 -3.00 -0.58
N PHE A 113 -13.59 -4.13 0.09
CA PHE A 113 -12.58 -4.21 1.15
C PHE A 113 -11.15 -4.22 0.61
N ILE A 114 -10.85 -5.07 -0.39
CA ILE A 114 -9.50 -5.17 -0.93
C ILE A 114 -9.28 -4.17 -2.06
N GLY A 115 -10.22 -4.09 -3.01
CA GLY A 115 -10.12 -3.18 -4.14
C GLY A 115 -10.16 -1.72 -3.70
N LEU A 116 -11.28 -1.26 -3.13
CA LEU A 116 -11.44 0.16 -2.80
C LEU A 116 -10.68 0.55 -1.54
N ILE A 117 -10.95 -0.09 -0.39
CA ILE A 117 -10.37 0.30 0.90
C ILE A 117 -8.87 -0.03 0.94
N GLY A 118 -8.49 -1.25 0.57
CA GLY A 118 -7.10 -1.70 0.47
C GLY A 118 -6.28 -0.83 -0.50
N GLY A 119 -6.77 -0.68 -1.74
CA GLY A 119 -6.14 0.14 -2.77
C GLY A 119 -6.01 1.62 -2.38
N ALA A 120 -7.06 2.22 -1.81
CA ALA A 120 -7.00 3.59 -1.31
C ALA A 120 -5.98 3.75 -0.18
N GLY A 121 -5.85 2.75 0.71
CA GLY A 121 -4.85 2.74 1.79
C GLY A 121 -3.43 2.79 1.24
N ILE A 122 -3.17 2.00 0.20
CA ILE A 122 -1.90 2.02 -0.52
C ILE A 122 -1.65 3.40 -1.15
N GLY A 123 -2.67 4.02 -1.74
CA GLY A 123 -2.56 5.37 -2.35
C GLY A 123 -2.17 6.45 -1.35
N LEU A 124 -2.75 6.42 -0.15
CA LEU A 124 -2.39 7.32 0.94
C LEU A 124 -0.94 7.11 1.40
N GLY A 125 -0.53 5.85 1.57
CA GLY A 125 0.80 5.51 2.08
C GLY A 125 1.92 5.83 1.10
N TYR A 126 1.72 5.55 -0.20
CA TYR A 126 2.78 5.54 -1.22
C TYR A 126 3.44 6.90 -1.45
N VAL A 127 2.67 7.99 -1.42
CA VAL A 127 3.20 9.34 -1.70
C VAL A 127 4.13 9.86 -0.58
N CYS A 128 3.96 9.35 0.64
CA CYS A 128 4.62 9.88 1.82
C CYS A 128 6.14 9.59 1.84
N PRO A 129 6.61 8.34 1.68
CA PRO A 129 8.03 8.01 1.59
C PRO A 129 8.79 8.81 0.52
N ILE A 130 8.19 8.92 -0.67
CA ILE A 130 8.81 9.53 -1.85
C ILE A 130 9.05 11.02 -1.60
N SER A 131 8.00 11.73 -1.19
CA SER A 131 8.06 13.18 -0.96
C SER A 131 8.92 13.56 0.25
N VAL A 132 8.94 12.76 1.31
CA VAL A 132 9.84 12.96 2.46
C VAL A 132 11.29 12.71 2.06
N GLY A 133 11.55 11.60 1.37
CA GLY A 133 12.88 11.23 0.91
C GLY A 133 13.50 12.31 0.02
N MET A 134 12.76 12.86 -0.94
CA MET A 134 13.23 13.95 -1.79
C MET A 134 13.53 15.25 -1.03
N LYS A 135 12.85 15.51 0.09
CA LYS A 135 13.13 16.68 0.94
C LYS A 135 14.38 16.49 1.79
N TRP A 136 14.63 15.28 2.27
CA TRP A 136 15.81 14.93 3.06
C TRP A 136 17.09 14.77 2.23
N PHE A 137 16.95 14.44 0.95
CA PHE A 137 18.05 14.25 -0.01
C PHE A 137 17.84 15.09 -1.28
N PRO A 138 17.92 16.43 -1.18
CA PRO A 138 17.79 17.30 -2.35
C PRO A 138 18.88 17.05 -3.40
N ASP A 139 20.03 16.52 -2.98
CA ASP A 139 21.19 16.15 -3.80
C ASP A 139 21.01 14.82 -4.56
N LYS A 140 20.08 13.95 -4.12
CA LYS A 140 19.93 12.58 -4.65
C LYS A 140 18.49 12.19 -4.94
N LYS A 141 17.65 13.15 -5.35
CA LYS A 141 16.20 12.94 -5.54
C LYS A 141 15.89 11.71 -6.39
N GLY A 142 16.56 11.55 -7.54
CA GLY A 142 16.36 10.42 -8.45
C GLY A 142 16.70 9.04 -7.85
N LEU A 143 17.79 8.96 -7.08
CA LEU A 143 18.16 7.73 -6.37
C LEU A 143 17.12 7.37 -5.31
N ILE A 144 16.67 8.36 -4.53
CA ILE A 144 15.69 8.13 -3.46
C ILE A 144 14.33 7.74 -4.01
N THR A 145 13.86 8.38 -5.08
CA THR A 145 12.63 7.97 -5.76
C THR A 145 12.77 6.56 -6.34
N GLY A 146 13.93 6.24 -6.94
CA GLY A 146 14.22 4.91 -7.46
C GLY A 146 14.19 3.83 -6.39
N LEU A 147 14.86 4.05 -5.26
CA LEU A 147 14.85 3.11 -4.12
C LEU A 147 13.45 2.92 -3.53
N ALA A 148 12.65 3.99 -3.44
CA ALA A 148 11.28 3.90 -2.95
C ALA A 148 10.37 3.12 -3.91
N VAL A 149 10.51 3.31 -5.23
CA VAL A 149 9.75 2.54 -6.24
C VAL A 149 10.22 1.09 -6.29
N ALA A 150 11.54 0.86 -6.20
CA ALA A 150 12.10 -0.49 -6.12
C ALA A 150 11.56 -1.24 -4.89
N GLY A 151 11.52 -0.60 -3.72
CA GLY A 151 10.93 -1.17 -2.51
C GLY A 151 9.47 -1.61 -2.72
N PHE A 152 8.69 -0.83 -3.46
CA PHE A 152 7.31 -1.19 -3.81
C PHE A 152 7.24 -2.40 -4.75
N GLY A 153 8.13 -2.49 -5.74
CA GLY A 153 8.23 -3.65 -6.63
C GLY A 153 8.72 -4.92 -5.92
N PHE A 154 9.60 -4.80 -4.92
CA PHE A 154 10.09 -5.93 -4.13
C PHE A 154 9.03 -6.58 -3.23
N GLY A 155 7.84 -5.96 -3.07
CA GLY A 155 6.73 -6.57 -2.35
C GLY A 155 5.88 -7.56 -3.17
N ALA A 156 6.24 -7.79 -4.45
CA ALA A 156 5.57 -8.71 -5.35
C ALA A 156 5.82 -10.20 -5.05
#